data_AF-A0A7Y1Z273-F1
#
_entry.id   AF-A0A7Y1Z273-F1
#
_cell.length_a   1.000
_cell.length_b   1.000
_cell.length_c   1.000
_cell.angle_alpha   90.00
_cell.angle_beta   90.00
_cell.angle_gamma   90.00
#
_symmetry.space_group_name_H-M   'P 1'
#
loop_
_entity.id
_entity.type
_entity.pdbx_description
1 polymer ?
#
loop_
_entity_poly.entity_id
_entity_poly.type
_entity_poly.pdbx_seq_one_letter_code
_entity_poly.pdbx_strand_id
1 'polypeptide(L)'
;MNAEPEHTQAHNRDRQEPRICSETGPAQHIANVAEPVIEDMGYRLVRVQLSGQHGTTVQVMIERPDGTLEISDCVAVTRVLSPLLDVEDPLPGGYHLEVSSPGIDRPLARPGDFERWAGYEAKIEVRELLAGRKRFRGLIEGFADGEVRLEMEIEGLDDTQIVGIPFDLIHSAKLVMNDDLLKRAAPAPKSSAGATQ
;
A
#
# COMPACT_ATOMS: atom_id res chain seq x y z
N MET A 1 39.72 3.74 26.97
CA MET A 1 39.48 4.02 25.54
C MET A 1 38.38 3.06 25.12
N ASN A 2 37.13 3.47 25.32
CA ASN A 2 35.97 2.64 24.98
C ASN A 2 35.60 2.93 23.53
N ALA A 3 35.56 1.88 22.72
CA ALA A 3 35.00 1.92 21.38
C ALA A 3 33.47 1.86 21.50
N GLU A 4 32.79 2.86 20.97
CA GLU A 4 31.35 2.87 20.77
C GLU A 4 31.02 2.11 19.46
N PRO A 5 29.96 1.29 19.40
CA PRO A 5 29.62 0.55 18.20
C PRO A 5 28.80 1.39 17.22
N GLU A 6 29.20 1.37 15.94
CA GLU A 6 28.46 1.94 14.81
C GLU A 6 27.16 1.14 14.55
N HIS A 7 26.01 1.76 14.82
CA HIS A 7 24.70 1.29 14.36
C HIS A 7 23.95 2.42 13.68
N THR A 8 24.32 2.80 12.45
CA THR A 8 23.55 3.78 11.67
C THR A 8 23.67 3.57 10.17
N GLN A 9 23.23 2.43 9.61
CA GLN A 9 23.09 2.30 8.15
C GLN A 9 21.83 1.56 7.63
N ALA A 10 20.96 1.01 8.48
CA ALA A 10 19.78 0.25 8.01
C ALA A 10 18.52 1.11 7.73
N HIS A 11 18.39 2.31 8.30
CA HIS A 11 17.15 3.10 8.29
C HIS A 11 16.84 3.86 6.98
N ASN A 12 17.72 3.80 5.97
CA ASN A 12 17.61 4.69 4.80
C ASN A 12 17.11 4.01 3.51
N ARG A 13 17.11 2.68 3.42
CA ARG A 13 16.70 1.96 2.19
C ARG A 13 15.18 1.88 2.01
N ASP A 14 14.42 1.66 3.09
CA ASP A 14 12.95 1.59 3.04
C ASP A 14 12.26 2.94 2.73
N ARG A 15 12.96 4.07 2.92
CA ARG A 15 12.38 5.42 2.70
C ARG A 15 12.37 5.86 1.22
N GLN A 16 12.94 5.08 0.31
CA GLN A 16 13.16 5.50 -1.09
C GLN A 16 12.53 4.57 -2.13
N GLU A 17 11.63 3.70 -1.71
CA GLU A 17 10.90 2.86 -2.64
C GLU A 17 9.83 3.67 -3.40
N PRO A 18 9.88 3.70 -4.75
CA PRO A 18 8.91 4.44 -5.54
C PRO A 18 7.52 3.86 -5.34
N ARG A 19 6.54 4.73 -5.10
CA ARG A 19 5.13 4.36 -4.99
C ARG A 19 4.48 4.30 -6.36
N ILE A 20 3.64 3.29 -6.58
CA ILE A 20 2.71 3.24 -7.72
C ILE A 20 1.68 4.36 -7.52
N CYS A 21 1.87 5.47 -8.24
CA CYS A 21 0.90 6.55 -8.33
C CYS A 21 -0.20 6.16 -9.32
N SER A 22 -1.36 5.79 -8.78
CA SER A 22 -2.58 5.49 -9.54
C SER A 22 -3.55 6.68 -9.58
N GLU A 23 -3.33 7.65 -8.70
CA GLU A 23 -4.19 8.80 -8.51
C GLU A 23 -4.13 9.77 -9.71
N THR A 24 -5.20 10.51 -9.93
CA THR A 24 -5.26 11.55 -10.97
C THR A 24 -6.04 12.77 -10.47
N GLY A 25 -5.82 13.92 -11.10
CA GLY A 25 -6.55 15.15 -10.78
C GLY A 25 -6.39 15.59 -9.32
N PRO A 26 -7.48 15.97 -8.62
CA PRO A 26 -7.39 16.43 -7.23
C PRO A 26 -6.81 15.38 -6.26
N ALA A 27 -7.03 14.09 -6.51
CA ALA A 27 -6.46 13.02 -5.67
C ALA A 27 -4.93 13.00 -5.75
N GLN A 28 -4.37 13.19 -6.95
CA GLN A 28 -2.92 13.28 -7.15
C GLN A 28 -2.36 14.52 -6.46
N HIS A 29 -3.07 15.65 -6.52
CA HIS A 29 -2.64 16.87 -5.84
C HIS A 29 -2.58 16.67 -4.32
N ILE A 30 -3.64 16.10 -3.74
CA ILE A 30 -3.68 15.76 -2.30
C ILE A 30 -2.53 14.80 -1.94
N ALA A 31 -2.28 13.78 -2.77
CA ALA A 31 -1.18 12.85 -2.54
C ALA A 31 0.18 13.58 -2.52
N ASN A 32 0.45 14.46 -3.49
CA ASN A 32 1.70 15.21 -3.58
C ASN A 32 1.94 16.12 -2.36
N VAL A 33 0.87 16.67 -1.78
CA VAL A 33 0.94 17.50 -0.56
C VAL A 33 1.11 16.62 0.69
N ALA A 34 0.37 15.52 0.77
CA ALA A 34 0.32 14.68 1.96
C ALA A 34 1.56 13.77 2.11
N GLU A 35 2.08 13.22 1.01
CA GLU A 35 3.19 12.26 1.00
C GLU A 35 4.43 12.73 1.76
N PRO A 36 5.01 13.92 1.51
CA PRO A 36 6.22 14.36 2.22
C PRO A 36 5.98 14.55 3.72
N VAL A 37 4.77 14.97 4.12
CA VAL A 37 4.42 15.16 5.53
C VAL A 37 4.25 13.82 6.24
N ILE A 38 3.57 12.88 5.60
CA ILE A 38 3.38 11.51 6.11
C ILE A 38 4.75 10.82 6.28
N GLU A 39 5.67 11.00 5.33
CA GLU A 39 7.01 10.43 5.36
C GLU A 39 7.91 11.04 6.44
N ASP A 40 7.80 12.35 6.69
CA ASP A 40 8.51 13.03 7.78
C ASP A 40 8.03 12.52 9.15
N MET A 41 6.74 12.23 9.27
CA MET A 41 6.14 11.61 10.46
C MET A 41 6.51 10.12 10.64
N GLY A 42 7.23 9.52 9.69
CA GLY A 42 7.69 8.13 9.76
C GLY A 42 6.67 7.09 9.27
N TYR A 43 5.65 7.53 8.53
CA TYR A 43 4.65 6.66 7.89
C TYR A 43 4.88 6.60 6.37
N ARG A 44 4.17 5.72 5.70
CA ARG A 44 4.13 5.60 4.23
C ARG A 44 2.72 5.91 3.75
N LEU A 45 2.61 6.76 2.74
CA LEU A 45 1.36 6.93 2.00
C LEU A 45 1.13 5.68 1.14
N VAL A 46 -0.01 5.01 1.32
CA VAL A 46 -0.39 3.84 0.52
C VAL A 46 -1.18 4.27 -0.70
N ARG A 47 -2.23 5.07 -0.49
CA ARG A 47 -3.14 5.52 -1.55
C ARG A 47 -3.96 6.72 -1.09
N VAL A 48 -4.28 7.61 -2.02
CA VAL A 48 -5.34 8.62 -1.85
C VAL A 48 -6.51 8.27 -2.77
N GLN A 49 -7.73 8.29 -2.23
CA GLN A 49 -8.94 8.08 -3.02
C GLN A 49 -9.97 9.16 -2.73
N LEU A 50 -10.61 9.63 -3.80
CA LEU A 50 -11.81 10.44 -3.70
C LEU A 50 -13.04 9.57 -3.95
N SER A 51 -14.06 9.74 -3.11
CA SER A 51 -15.35 9.08 -3.27
C SER A 51 -16.48 10.06 -2.96
N GLY A 52 -17.68 9.81 -3.48
CA GLY A 52 -18.82 10.67 -3.20
C GLY A 52 -20.16 10.03 -3.53
N GLN A 53 -20.96 9.80 -2.49
CA GLN A 53 -22.40 9.54 -2.59
C GLN A 53 -23.20 10.65 -1.87
N HIS A 54 -22.63 11.27 -0.82
CA HIS A 54 -23.23 12.34 -0.01
C HIS A 54 -22.19 13.40 0.39
N GLY A 55 -21.56 14.04 -0.61
CA GLY A 55 -20.38 14.90 -0.41
C GLY A 55 -19.08 14.15 -0.71
N THR A 56 -18.00 14.89 -0.91
CA THR A 56 -16.70 14.31 -1.29
C THR A 56 -15.96 13.83 -0.05
N THR A 57 -15.59 12.56 -0.01
CA THR A 57 -14.68 12.00 0.99
C THR A 57 -13.29 11.84 0.39
N VAL A 58 -12.30 12.41 1.06
CA VAL A 58 -10.87 12.23 0.81
C VAL A 58 -10.38 11.14 1.75
N GLN A 59 -10.14 9.94 1.22
CA GLN A 59 -9.55 8.84 1.97
C GLN A 59 -8.04 8.80 1.73
N VAL A 60 -7.27 8.90 2.81
CA VAL A 60 -5.81 8.79 2.82
C VAL A 60 -5.44 7.52 3.57
N MET A 61 -4.98 6.50 2.83
CA MET A 61 -4.50 5.26 3.42
C MET A 61 -3.02 5.39 3.77
N ILE A 62 -2.66 5.09 5.01
CA ILE A 62 -1.29 5.13 5.51
C ILE A 62 -0.93 3.83 6.22
N GLU A 63 0.37 3.60 6.40
CA GLU A 63 0.90 2.53 7.23
C GLU A 63 2.31 2.86 7.71
N ARG A 64 2.81 2.12 8.68
CA ARG A 64 4.23 2.11 9.04
C ARG A 64 5.04 1.30 8.01
N PRO A 65 6.37 1.47 7.95
CA PRO A 65 7.23 0.64 7.10
C PRO A 65 7.08 -0.87 7.30
N ASP A 66 6.69 -1.30 8.50
CA ASP A 66 6.41 -2.70 8.83
C ASP A 66 4.98 -3.15 8.45
N GLY A 67 4.18 -2.27 7.84
CA GLY A 67 2.81 -2.53 7.41
C GLY A 67 1.74 -2.46 8.51
N THR A 68 2.11 -2.09 9.74
CA THR A 68 1.19 -1.89 10.87
C THR A 68 0.65 -0.46 10.91
N LEU A 69 -0.47 -0.26 11.62
CA LEU A 69 -1.01 1.08 11.90
C LEU A 69 -1.93 1.03 13.13
N GLU A 70 -1.75 1.97 14.06
CA GLU A 70 -2.65 2.14 15.20
C GLU A 70 -3.64 3.29 14.98
N ILE A 71 -4.75 3.32 15.73
CA ILE A 71 -5.75 4.40 15.65
C ILE A 71 -5.13 5.75 16.03
N SER A 72 -4.20 5.77 16.99
CA SER A 72 -3.41 6.94 17.39
C SER A 72 -2.62 7.54 16.23
N ASP A 73 -2.10 6.69 15.34
CA ASP A 73 -1.33 7.11 14.16
C ASP A 73 -2.23 7.85 13.17
N CYS A 74 -3.43 7.33 12.91
CA CYS A 74 -4.43 8.02 12.08
C CYS A 74 -4.77 9.40 12.66
N VAL A 75 -5.00 9.49 13.97
CA VAL A 75 -5.32 10.78 14.62
C VAL A 75 -4.16 11.76 14.51
N ALA A 76 -2.93 11.29 14.69
CA ALA A 76 -1.74 12.13 14.54
C ALA A 76 -1.63 12.70 13.12
N VAL A 77 -1.77 11.86 12.10
CA VAL A 77 -1.69 12.27 10.69
C VAL A 77 -2.85 13.22 10.32
N THR A 78 -4.08 12.92 10.74
CA THR A 78 -5.24 13.82 10.50
C THR A 78 -5.01 15.22 11.06
N ARG A 79 -4.44 15.35 12.27
CA ARG A 79 -4.18 16.65 12.90
C ARG A 79 -3.19 17.52 12.12
N VAL A 80 -2.27 16.90 11.39
CA VAL A 80 -1.27 17.61 10.58
C VAL A 80 -1.81 17.88 9.17
N LEU A 81 -2.45 16.88 8.54
CA LEU A 81 -2.93 17.01 7.17
C LEU A 81 -4.14 17.93 7.03
N SER A 82 -5.08 17.93 7.98
CA SER A 82 -6.30 18.75 7.87
C SER A 82 -6.00 20.24 7.64
N PRO A 83 -5.23 20.94 8.51
CA PRO A 83 -4.95 22.36 8.29
C PRO A 83 -4.10 22.61 7.04
N LEU A 84 -3.25 21.66 6.64
CA LEU A 84 -2.44 21.79 5.43
C LEU A 84 -3.32 21.74 4.16
N LEU A 85 -4.23 20.77 4.09
CA LEU A 85 -5.14 20.64 2.97
C LEU A 85 -6.19 21.77 2.93
N ASP A 86 -6.52 22.37 4.07
CA ASP A 86 -7.36 23.57 4.13
C ASP A 86 -6.66 24.80 3.53
N VAL A 87 -5.33 24.89 3.63
CA VAL A 87 -4.53 25.97 3.05
C VAL A 87 -4.30 25.77 1.54
N GLU A 88 -3.98 24.54 1.13
CA GLU A 88 -3.75 24.21 -0.28
C GLU A 88 -5.05 24.17 -1.11
N ASP A 89 -6.21 23.98 -0.46
CA ASP A 89 -7.56 23.87 -1.04
C ASP A 89 -7.62 23.10 -2.38
N PRO A 90 -7.13 21.84 -2.43
CA PRO A 90 -7.09 21.07 -3.66
C PRO A 90 -8.48 20.65 -4.15
N LEU A 91 -9.51 20.78 -3.30
CA LEU A 91 -10.90 20.43 -3.60
C LEU A 91 -11.88 21.50 -3.09
N PRO A 92 -12.09 22.56 -3.90
CA PRO A 92 -13.02 23.62 -3.55
C PRO A 92 -14.46 23.09 -3.43
N GLY A 93 -15.15 23.41 -2.34
CA GLY A 93 -16.52 22.95 -2.08
C GLY A 93 -16.68 22.07 -0.84
N GLY A 94 -15.58 21.80 -0.13
CA GLY A 94 -15.57 21.07 1.14
C GLY A 94 -15.55 19.55 0.95
N TYR A 95 -14.93 18.87 1.91
CA TYR A 95 -14.76 17.43 1.90
C TYR A 95 -14.69 16.87 3.32
N HIS A 96 -14.86 15.55 3.44
CA HIS A 96 -14.57 14.81 4.67
C HIS A 96 -13.20 14.12 4.54
N LEU A 97 -12.27 14.39 5.46
CA LEU A 97 -10.97 13.73 5.50
C LEU A 97 -11.05 12.44 6.34
N GLU A 98 -10.71 11.31 5.73
CA GLU A 98 -10.59 10.02 6.39
C GLU A 98 -9.15 9.52 6.30
N VAL A 99 -8.52 9.25 7.43
CA VAL A 99 -7.19 8.64 7.49
C VAL A 99 -7.33 7.23 8.06
N SER A 100 -6.86 6.23 7.33
CA SER A 100 -7.05 4.81 7.68
C SER A 100 -5.88 3.92 7.26
N SER A 101 -5.85 2.70 7.76
CA SER A 101 -5.01 1.63 7.22
C SER A 101 -5.66 1.02 5.96
N PRO A 102 -4.90 0.43 5.03
CA PRO A 102 -5.46 -0.20 3.83
C PRO A 102 -6.35 -1.44 4.09
N GLY A 103 -6.19 -2.12 5.23
CA GLY A 103 -7.03 -3.25 5.60
C GLY A 103 -6.88 -4.49 4.69
N ILE A 104 -8.00 -5.16 4.40
CA ILE A 104 -8.05 -6.44 3.66
C ILE A 104 -8.04 -6.24 2.13
N ASP A 105 -8.64 -5.17 1.60
CA ASP A 105 -8.53 -4.78 0.17
C ASP A 105 -7.21 -4.02 -0.08
N ARG A 106 -6.09 -4.62 0.39
CA ARG A 106 -4.79 -3.96 0.48
C ARG A 106 -4.22 -3.60 -0.90
N PRO A 107 -4.02 -2.32 -1.23
CA PRO A 107 -3.23 -1.92 -2.39
C PRO A 107 -1.76 -2.32 -2.18
N LEU A 108 -1.13 -2.81 -3.23
CA LEU A 108 0.31 -3.07 -3.27
C LEU A 108 0.93 -1.88 -4.00
N ALA A 109 1.59 -1.01 -3.25
CA ALA A 109 1.99 0.30 -3.74
C ALA A 109 3.51 0.39 -3.99
N ARG A 110 4.32 -0.44 -3.33
CA ARG A 110 5.79 -0.42 -3.41
C ARG A 110 6.38 -1.80 -3.71
N PRO A 111 7.62 -1.89 -4.22
CA PRO A 111 8.31 -3.16 -4.43
C PRO A 111 8.30 -4.09 -3.21
N GLY A 112 8.61 -3.56 -2.03
CA GLY A 112 8.63 -4.31 -0.77
C GLY A 112 7.26 -4.84 -0.32
N ASP A 113 6.16 -4.33 -0.88
CA ASP A 113 4.84 -4.92 -0.67
C ASP A 113 4.75 -6.27 -1.39
N PHE A 114 5.28 -6.38 -2.61
CA PHE A 114 5.27 -7.64 -3.36
C PHE A 114 6.16 -8.70 -2.70
N GLU A 115 7.28 -8.31 -2.10
CA GLU A 115 8.11 -9.23 -1.32
C GLU A 115 7.40 -9.70 -0.04
N ARG A 116 6.79 -8.78 0.71
CA ARG A 116 6.09 -9.07 1.96
C ARG A 116 4.88 -9.98 1.78
N TRP A 117 4.21 -9.86 0.64
CA TRP A 117 2.99 -10.58 0.30
C TRP A 117 3.23 -11.71 -0.71
N ALA A 118 4.48 -12.18 -0.85
CA ALA A 118 4.77 -13.39 -1.59
C ALA A 118 3.94 -14.58 -1.07
N GLY A 119 3.46 -15.42 -1.98
CA GLY A 119 2.54 -16.52 -1.74
C GLY A 119 1.06 -16.13 -1.67
N TYR A 120 0.71 -14.85 -1.80
CA TYR A 120 -0.69 -14.40 -1.89
C TYR A 120 -1.08 -14.05 -3.31
N GLU A 121 -2.37 -14.19 -3.61
CA GLU A 121 -2.90 -13.82 -4.92
C GLU A 121 -3.06 -12.30 -5.03
N ALA A 122 -2.57 -11.73 -6.12
CA ALA A 122 -2.72 -10.33 -6.45
C ALA A 122 -3.31 -10.12 -7.83
N LYS A 123 -3.96 -8.97 -7.99
CA LYS A 123 -4.43 -8.46 -9.26
C LYS A 123 -3.63 -7.21 -9.60
N ILE A 124 -3.01 -7.20 -10.78
CA ILE A 124 -2.22 -6.09 -11.30
C ILE A 124 -2.86 -5.58 -12.60
N GLU A 125 -3.04 -4.28 -12.69
CA GLU A 125 -3.43 -3.59 -13.92
C GLU A 125 -2.27 -2.73 -14.40
N VAL A 126 -1.92 -2.85 -15.67
CA VAL A 126 -0.82 -2.11 -16.31
C VAL A 126 -1.36 -0.94 -17.14
N ARG A 127 -0.54 0.10 -17.29
CA ARG A 127 -0.88 1.33 -18.04
C ARG A 127 -1.08 1.03 -19.53
N GLU A 128 -0.20 0.19 -20.08
CA GLU A 128 -0.13 -0.18 -21.49
C GLU A 128 -0.25 -1.69 -21.68
N LEU A 129 -0.56 -2.14 -22.90
CA LEU A 129 -0.68 -3.58 -23.17
C LEU A 129 0.68 -4.27 -23.01
N LEU A 130 0.75 -5.22 -22.08
CA LEU A 130 1.89 -6.12 -21.92
C LEU A 130 1.46 -7.50 -22.43
N ALA A 131 2.16 -8.01 -23.44
CA ALA A 131 1.80 -9.27 -24.12
C ALA A 131 0.31 -9.35 -24.54
N GLY A 132 -0.26 -8.23 -25.00
CA GLY A 132 -1.66 -8.15 -25.44
C GLY A 132 -2.70 -8.13 -24.30
N ARG A 133 -2.28 -8.03 -23.04
CA ARG A 133 -3.15 -8.02 -21.86
C ARG A 133 -2.93 -6.74 -21.02
N LYS A 134 -3.99 -6.25 -20.37
CA LYS A 134 -3.92 -5.14 -19.41
C LYS A 134 -4.01 -5.57 -17.95
N ARG A 135 -4.51 -6.78 -17.69
CA ARG A 135 -4.82 -7.27 -16.36
C ARG A 135 -4.17 -8.62 -16.15
N PHE A 136 -3.50 -8.74 -15.02
CA PHE A 136 -2.80 -9.92 -14.57
C PHE A 136 -3.37 -10.31 -13.21
N ARG A 137 -3.52 -11.60 -12.97
CA ARG A 137 -3.98 -12.16 -11.72
C ARG A 137 -3.20 -13.46 -11.49
N GLY A 138 -2.58 -13.57 -10.32
CA GLY A 138 -1.71 -14.71 -10.01
C GLY A 138 -1.14 -14.62 -8.60
N LEU A 139 -0.41 -15.65 -8.20
CA LEU A 139 0.32 -15.69 -6.94
C LEU A 139 1.58 -14.83 -7.04
N ILE A 140 1.85 -14.01 -6.03
CA ILE A 140 3.06 -13.20 -5.98
C ILE A 140 4.24 -14.10 -5.62
N GLU A 141 5.25 -14.16 -6.48
CA GLU A 141 6.53 -14.82 -6.18
C GLU A 141 7.52 -13.84 -5.54
N GLY A 142 7.35 -12.54 -5.81
CA GLY A 142 8.14 -11.47 -5.20
C GLY A 142 8.48 -10.36 -6.20
N PHE A 143 9.54 -9.62 -5.89
CA PHE A 143 10.07 -8.54 -6.70
C PHE A 143 11.54 -8.77 -7.01
N ALA A 144 11.94 -8.72 -8.28
CA ALA A 144 13.33 -8.86 -8.68
C ALA A 144 13.59 -8.18 -10.02
N ASP A 145 14.79 -7.63 -10.20
CA ASP A 145 15.23 -7.03 -11.46
C ASP A 145 14.32 -5.90 -11.99
N GLY A 146 13.62 -5.20 -11.10
CA GLY A 146 12.66 -4.14 -11.46
C GLY A 146 11.27 -4.66 -11.88
N GLU A 147 11.02 -5.96 -11.73
CA GLU A 147 9.77 -6.61 -12.12
C GLU A 147 9.08 -7.28 -10.93
N VAL A 148 7.75 -7.19 -10.93
CA VAL A 148 6.90 -8.01 -10.07
C VAL A 148 6.72 -9.37 -10.74
N ARG A 149 7.05 -10.45 -10.04
CA ARG A 149 6.89 -11.82 -10.53
C ARG A 149 5.56 -12.40 -10.06
N LEU A 150 4.71 -12.77 -11.01
CA LEU A 150 3.44 -13.45 -10.75
C LEU A 150 3.46 -14.85 -11.34
N GLU A 151 3.15 -15.86 -10.53
CA GLU A 151 2.80 -17.19 -11.00
C GLU A 151 1.31 -17.22 -11.41
N MET A 152 1.04 -17.52 -12.68
CA MET A 152 -0.33 -17.54 -13.22
C MET A 152 -0.53 -18.58 -14.31
N GLU A 153 -1.76 -19.06 -14.45
CA GLU A 153 -2.16 -19.91 -15.57
C GLU A 153 -2.26 -19.08 -16.86
N ILE A 154 -1.66 -19.58 -17.94
CA ILE A 154 -1.73 -18.96 -19.26
C ILE A 154 -2.49 -19.89 -20.19
N GLU A 155 -3.56 -19.39 -20.79
CA GLU A 155 -4.33 -20.13 -21.79
C GLU A 155 -3.43 -20.70 -22.89
N GLY A 156 -3.50 -22.02 -23.07
CA GLY A 156 -2.68 -22.77 -24.03
C GLY A 156 -1.42 -23.42 -23.45
N LEU A 157 -1.17 -23.29 -22.15
CA LEU A 157 -0.12 -24.01 -21.43
C LEU A 157 -0.74 -24.86 -20.31
N ASP A 158 -0.19 -26.06 -20.09
CA ASP A 158 -0.68 -26.99 -19.07
C ASP A 158 -0.22 -26.63 -17.65
N ASP A 159 0.90 -25.90 -17.54
CA ASP A 159 1.51 -25.51 -16.27
C ASP A 159 1.43 -23.99 -16.03
N THR A 160 1.40 -23.58 -14.76
CA THR A 160 1.54 -22.19 -14.34
C THR A 160 2.88 -21.62 -14.82
N GLN A 161 2.87 -20.35 -15.21
CA GLN A 161 4.05 -19.64 -15.68
C GLN A 161 4.35 -18.47 -14.77
N ILE A 162 5.64 -18.23 -14.54
CA ILE A 162 6.12 -17.04 -13.86
C ILE A 162 6.24 -15.92 -14.90
N VAL A 163 5.42 -14.89 -14.74
CA VAL A 163 5.40 -13.70 -15.59
C VAL A 163 6.03 -12.53 -14.83
N GLY A 164 7.05 -11.92 -15.42
CA GLY A 164 7.62 -10.66 -14.95
C GLY A 164 6.82 -9.46 -15.49
N ILE A 165 6.37 -8.59 -14.59
CA ILE A 165 5.67 -7.35 -14.91
C ILE A 165 6.55 -6.18 -14.49
N PRO A 166 7.08 -5.37 -15.42
CA PRO A 166 7.89 -4.20 -15.08
C PRO A 166 7.14 -3.25 -14.16
N PHE A 167 7.76 -2.87 -13.05
CA PHE A 167 7.13 -2.06 -12.01
C PHE A 167 6.61 -0.72 -12.55
N ASP A 168 7.39 -0.08 -13.42
CA ASP A 168 7.07 1.22 -14.02
C ASP A 168 5.81 1.17 -14.92
N LEU A 169 5.45 -0.01 -15.42
CA LEU A 169 4.24 -0.21 -16.22
C LEU A 169 3.00 -0.43 -15.37
N ILE A 170 3.14 -0.68 -14.07
CA ILE A 170 2.01 -0.95 -13.18
C ILE A 170 1.20 0.34 -12.98
N HIS A 171 -0.09 0.27 -13.29
CA HIS A 171 -1.04 1.32 -13.00
C HIS A 171 -1.62 1.16 -11.59
N SER A 172 -1.99 -0.07 -11.22
CA SER A 172 -2.47 -0.39 -9.88
C SER A 172 -2.24 -1.86 -9.57
N ALA A 173 -2.05 -2.18 -8.29
CA ALA A 173 -1.95 -3.54 -7.81
C ALA A 173 -2.67 -3.67 -6.47
N LYS A 174 -3.31 -4.80 -6.22
CA LYS A 174 -3.96 -5.10 -4.94
C LYS A 174 -4.06 -6.59 -4.67
N LEU A 175 -4.14 -6.97 -3.40
CA LEU A 175 -4.41 -8.34 -3.01
C LEU A 175 -5.82 -8.76 -3.41
N VAL A 176 -5.95 -10.03 -3.80
CA VAL A 176 -7.25 -10.67 -4.03
C VAL A 176 -7.70 -11.31 -2.73
N MET A 177 -8.91 -10.97 -2.29
CA MET A 177 -9.50 -11.57 -1.11
C MET A 177 -9.87 -13.02 -1.39
N ASN A 178 -9.11 -13.94 -0.80
CA ASN A 178 -9.34 -15.39 -0.82
C ASN A 178 -9.28 -15.95 0.61
N ASP A 179 -9.57 -17.24 0.78
CA ASP A 179 -9.60 -17.89 2.09
C ASP A 179 -8.24 -17.83 2.81
N ASP A 180 -7.13 -17.88 2.09
CA ASP A 180 -5.79 -17.82 2.66
C ASP A 180 -5.43 -16.43 3.18
N LEU A 181 -5.88 -15.38 2.51
CA LEU A 181 -5.79 -14.01 3.01
C LEU A 181 -6.67 -13.81 4.26
N LEU A 182 -7.87 -14.42 4.28
CA LEU A 182 -8.77 -14.37 5.43
C LEU A 182 -8.15 -15.03 6.68
N LYS A 183 -7.47 -16.17 6.52
CA LYS A 183 -6.77 -16.85 7.63
C LYS A 183 -5.65 -16.02 8.24
N ARG A 184 -4.92 -15.24 7.42
CA ARG A 184 -3.85 -14.33 7.90
C ARG A 184 -4.42 -13.05 8.53
N ALA A 185 -5.54 -12.55 8.02
CA ALA A 185 -6.21 -11.35 8.53
C ALA A 185 -7.01 -11.63 9.82
N ALA A 186 -7.28 -12.89 10.15
CA ALA A 186 -7.91 -13.25 11.41
C ALA A 186 -7.07 -12.72 12.58
N PRO A 187 -7.66 -11.97 13.52
CA PRO A 187 -6.94 -11.54 14.71
C PRO A 187 -6.42 -12.78 15.43
N ALA A 188 -5.15 -12.79 15.82
CA ALA A 188 -4.61 -13.82 16.69
C ALA A 188 -5.58 -14.04 17.86
N PRO A 189 -5.92 -15.30 18.21
CA PRO A 189 -6.85 -15.54 19.31
C PRO A 189 -6.29 -14.82 20.54
N LYS A 190 -7.06 -13.86 21.06
CA LYS A 190 -6.72 -13.23 22.34
C LYS A 190 -6.61 -14.39 23.32
N SER A 191 -5.41 -14.66 23.83
CA SER A 191 -5.24 -15.56 24.94
C SER A 191 -5.94 -14.92 26.13
N SER A 192 -7.22 -15.24 26.32
CA SER A 192 -7.88 -15.09 27.60
C SER A 192 -7.20 -16.08 28.54
N ALA A 193 -6.12 -15.63 29.17
CA ALA A 193 -5.49 -16.33 30.27
C ALA A 193 -6.50 -16.38 31.43
N GLY A 194 -7.11 -17.56 31.55
CA GLY A 194 -7.53 -18.26 32.77
C GLY A 194 -7.95 -17.44 33.98
N ALA A 195 -9.22 -17.63 34.36
CA ALA A 195 -9.63 -17.72 35.75
C ALA A 195 -8.77 -18.74 36.54
N THR A 196 -8.53 -18.47 37.83
CA THR A 196 -8.12 -19.33 38.98
C THR A 196 -7.39 -18.39 39.96
N GLN A 197 -7.80 -18.09 41.20
CA GLN A 197 -8.65 -18.70 42.21
C GLN A 197 -9.32 -17.60 43.05
#